data_AF-A0A382MVU1-F1
#
_entry.id   AF-A0A382MVU1-F1
#
_cell.length_a   1.000
_cell.length_b   1.000
_cell.length_c   1.000
_cell.angle_alpha   90.00
_cell.angle_beta   90.00
_cell.angle_gamma   90.00
#
_symmetry.space_group_name_H-M   'P 1'
#
loop_
_entity.id
_entity.type
_entity.pdbx_description
1 polymer ?
#
loop_
_entity_poly.entity_id
_entity_poly.type
_entity_poly.pdbx_seq_one_letter_code
_entity_poly.pdbx_strand_id
1 'polypeptide(L)'
;MAKKKRKKKSKTTRKKVKRIKRRIKKLSKKRRRKSKKKFSRNKKTKSSESKELVFKVPKKWSNSAYVNKSQYEKKYKLSIKDNEGFWKKEGKRIDWIKPYTKIKDVKYSKTDVKIKWYYDGTLNASANCIDRHLKDKKNKTAIIWVGDDPKDSKQISYKELHKNVCKAANALRELGIKKGDRVTIYLTMIPELAYVMLACA
;
A
#
# COMPACT_ATOMS: atom_id res chain seq x y z
N MET A 1 -67.02 -67.79 -24.48
CA MET A 1 -68.24 -67.21 -23.87
C MET A 1 -67.90 -66.81 -22.43
N ALA A 2 -68.29 -65.69 -21.81
CA ALA A 2 -69.01 -64.50 -22.18
C ALA A 2 -68.53 -63.34 -21.27
N LYS A 3 -68.25 -62.17 -21.86
CA LYS A 3 -68.07 -60.87 -21.18
C LYS A 3 -69.45 -60.26 -20.92
N LYS A 4 -69.65 -59.65 -19.76
CA LYS A 4 -70.32 -58.32 -19.51
C LYS A 4 -71.16 -58.34 -18.23
N LYS A 5 -70.70 -57.60 -17.20
CA LYS A 5 -71.56 -56.68 -16.38
C LYS A 5 -70.69 -55.91 -15.37
N ARG A 6 -69.96 -54.89 -15.85
CA ARG A 6 -69.38 -53.82 -14.99
C ARG A 6 -69.15 -52.54 -15.81
N LYS A 7 -70.23 -52.00 -16.39
CA LYS A 7 -70.24 -50.68 -17.08
C LYS A 7 -71.47 -49.87 -16.65
N LYS A 8 -71.50 -49.37 -15.41
CA LYS A 8 -72.40 -48.25 -15.06
C LYS A 8 -71.88 -47.30 -13.95
N LYS A 9 -70.87 -47.67 -13.14
CA LYS A 9 -70.29 -46.79 -12.10
C LYS A 9 -69.15 -45.83 -12.53
N SER A 10 -68.69 -45.83 -13.80
CA SER A 10 -67.52 -45.01 -14.23
C SER A 10 -67.82 -43.71 -15.00
N LYS A 11 -69.09 -43.40 -15.30
CA LYS A 11 -69.47 -42.19 -16.07
C LYS A 11 -69.68 -40.93 -15.20
N THR A 12 -70.05 -41.07 -13.93
CA THR A 12 -70.34 -39.94 -13.02
C THR A 12 -69.07 -39.30 -12.43
N THR A 13 -68.03 -40.09 -12.15
CA THR A 13 -66.71 -39.60 -11.70
C THR A 13 -65.93 -38.85 -12.80
N ARG A 14 -66.07 -39.25 -14.08
CA ARG A 14 -65.42 -38.56 -15.22
C ARG A 14 -66.00 -37.16 -15.51
N LYS A 15 -67.27 -36.89 -15.21
CA LYS A 15 -67.88 -35.56 -15.42
C LYS A 15 -67.43 -34.52 -14.37
N LYS A 16 -67.24 -34.90 -13.10
CA LYS A 16 -66.70 -34.00 -12.05
C LYS A 16 -65.25 -33.57 -12.35
N VAL A 17 -64.39 -34.50 -12.78
CA VAL A 17 -62.98 -34.20 -13.13
C VAL A 17 -62.85 -33.25 -14.33
N LYS A 18 -63.71 -33.37 -15.36
CA LYS A 18 -63.71 -32.45 -16.51
C LYS A 18 -64.15 -31.02 -16.14
N ARG A 19 -65.07 -30.85 -15.18
CA ARG A 19 -65.53 -29.52 -14.72
C ARG A 19 -64.44 -28.78 -13.92
N ILE A 20 -63.68 -29.50 -13.09
CA ILE A 20 -62.54 -28.95 -12.33
C ILE A 20 -61.38 -28.54 -13.25
N LYS A 21 -61.01 -29.38 -14.22
CA LYS A 21 -59.95 -29.05 -15.20
C LYS A 21 -60.29 -27.81 -16.05
N ARG A 22 -61.56 -27.56 -16.38
CA ARG A 22 -61.98 -26.33 -17.09
C ARG A 22 -61.90 -25.07 -16.21
N ARG A 23 -62.15 -25.18 -14.90
CA ARG A 23 -62.05 -24.07 -13.93
C ARG A 23 -60.59 -23.66 -13.69
N ILE A 24 -59.67 -24.63 -13.58
CA ILE A 24 -58.22 -24.39 -13.45
C ILE A 24 -57.63 -23.78 -14.73
N LYS A 25 -58.07 -24.22 -15.92
CA LYS A 25 -57.62 -23.64 -17.20
C LYS A 25 -58.07 -22.16 -17.37
N LYS A 26 -59.26 -21.79 -16.88
CA LYS A 26 -59.73 -20.39 -16.87
C LYS A 26 -58.98 -19.52 -15.85
N LEU A 27 -58.66 -20.03 -14.66
CA LEU A 27 -57.81 -19.33 -13.67
C LEU A 27 -56.37 -19.13 -14.16
N SER A 28 -55.77 -20.14 -14.82
CA SER A 28 -54.41 -20.02 -15.39
C SER A 28 -54.34 -19.03 -16.55
N LYS A 29 -55.38 -18.93 -17.41
CA LYS A 29 -55.45 -17.93 -18.48
C LYS A 29 -55.71 -16.52 -17.97
N LYS A 30 -56.41 -16.34 -16.84
CA LYS A 30 -56.61 -15.03 -16.20
C LYS A 30 -55.33 -14.55 -15.49
N ARG A 31 -54.55 -15.48 -14.88
CA ARG A 31 -53.19 -15.20 -14.36
C ARG A 31 -52.19 -14.85 -15.48
N ARG A 32 -52.24 -15.56 -16.61
CA ARG A 32 -51.40 -15.27 -17.80
C ARG A 32 -51.75 -13.97 -18.55
N ARG A 33 -52.98 -13.46 -18.43
CA ARG A 33 -53.36 -12.16 -19.04
C ARG A 33 -53.02 -10.96 -18.16
N LYS A 34 -52.89 -11.12 -16.84
CA LYS A 34 -52.38 -10.06 -15.94
C LYS A 34 -50.84 -9.97 -15.93
N SER A 35 -50.11 -11.01 -16.33
CA SER A 35 -48.64 -11.00 -16.41
C SER A 35 -48.06 -10.56 -17.76
N LYS A 36 -48.88 -9.96 -18.64
CA LYS A 36 -48.45 -9.44 -19.96
C LYS A 36 -48.69 -7.94 -20.14
N LYS A 37 -48.74 -7.17 -19.05
CA LYS A 37 -48.71 -5.70 -19.11
C LYS A 37 -47.27 -5.21 -18.83
N LYS A 38 -46.62 -4.78 -19.91
CA LYS A 38 -45.43 -3.92 -20.02
C LYS A 38 -44.31 -4.19 -19.00
N PHE A 39 -43.46 -5.16 -19.32
CA PHE A 39 -42.02 -4.94 -19.12
C PHE A 39 -41.62 -3.94 -20.20
N SER A 40 -41.75 -2.63 -19.92
CA SER A 40 -40.94 -1.67 -20.65
C SER A 40 -39.51 -2.12 -20.46
N ARG A 41 -38.71 -2.11 -21.53
CA ARG A 41 -37.26 -2.02 -21.40
C ARG A 41 -36.99 -0.75 -20.60
N ASN A 42 -36.99 -0.85 -19.27
CA ASN A 42 -36.29 0.12 -18.46
C ASN A 42 -34.86 0.01 -18.96
N LYS A 43 -34.41 1.10 -19.60
CA LYS A 43 -33.01 1.39 -19.90
C LYS A 43 -32.15 0.72 -18.84
N LYS A 44 -31.09 0.01 -19.25
CA LYS A 44 -29.93 -0.25 -18.39
C LYS A 44 -29.80 0.96 -17.48
N THR A 45 -30.12 0.80 -16.20
CA THR A 45 -29.70 1.74 -15.18
C THR A 45 -28.21 1.79 -15.44
N LYS A 46 -27.72 2.94 -15.93
CA LYS A 46 -26.28 3.18 -16.03
C LYS A 46 -25.74 2.68 -14.69
N SER A 47 -24.90 1.66 -14.73
CA SER A 47 -24.00 1.36 -13.62
C SER A 47 -23.54 2.72 -13.15
N SER A 48 -23.92 3.09 -11.93
CA SER A 48 -23.45 4.32 -11.33
C SER A 48 -21.95 4.27 -11.46
N GLU A 49 -21.41 5.03 -12.41
CA GLU A 49 -19.98 5.32 -12.45
C GLU A 49 -19.70 5.79 -11.04
N SER A 50 -19.00 4.96 -10.27
CA SER A 50 -18.42 5.36 -9.00
C SER A 50 -17.46 6.48 -9.37
N LYS A 51 -17.99 7.71 -9.43
CA LYS A 51 -17.21 8.90 -9.75
C LYS A 51 -16.09 8.91 -8.74
N GLU A 52 -14.88 8.64 -9.22
CA GLU A 52 -13.70 8.64 -8.38
C GLU A 52 -13.63 10.01 -7.69
N LEU A 53 -13.66 9.99 -6.36
CA LEU A 53 -13.61 11.22 -5.58
C LEU A 53 -12.19 11.76 -5.66
N VAL A 54 -11.99 12.77 -6.51
CA VAL A 54 -10.70 13.46 -6.63
C VAL A 54 -10.65 14.62 -5.66
N PHE A 55 -9.86 14.48 -4.60
CA PHE A 55 -9.60 15.55 -3.63
C PHE A 55 -8.47 16.45 -4.12
N LYS A 56 -8.76 17.74 -4.33
CA LYS A 56 -7.75 18.71 -4.74
C LYS A 56 -6.90 19.12 -3.55
N VAL A 57 -5.60 19.31 -3.79
CA VAL A 57 -4.67 19.83 -2.78
C VAL A 57 -5.09 21.25 -2.39
N PRO A 58 -5.28 21.55 -1.08
CA PRO A 58 -5.56 22.89 -0.61
C PRO A 58 -4.47 23.90 -1.03
N LYS A 59 -4.86 25.12 -1.39
CA LYS A 59 -3.92 26.18 -1.84
C LYS A 59 -2.78 26.44 -0.86
N LYS A 60 -3.08 26.39 0.44
CA LYS A 60 -2.09 26.57 1.51
C LYS A 60 -0.93 25.56 1.40
N TRP A 61 -1.22 24.31 1.05
CA TRP A 61 -0.21 23.25 0.91
C TRP A 61 0.49 23.31 -0.44
N SER A 62 -0.21 23.66 -1.52
CA SER A 62 0.42 23.76 -2.84
C SER A 62 1.47 24.87 -2.90
N ASN A 63 1.32 25.93 -2.12
CA ASN A 63 2.26 27.06 -2.11
C ASN A 63 3.59 26.76 -1.42
N SER A 64 3.62 25.80 -0.47
CA SER A 64 4.83 25.40 0.27
C SER A 64 5.40 24.05 -0.21
N ALA A 65 4.80 23.43 -1.21
CA ALA A 65 5.23 22.13 -1.72
C ALA A 65 6.53 22.22 -2.51
N TYR A 66 7.40 21.21 -2.35
CA TYR A 66 8.64 21.09 -3.13
C TYR A 66 8.43 20.81 -4.62
N VAL A 67 7.24 20.36 -5.01
CA VAL A 67 6.93 19.97 -6.39
C VAL A 67 5.43 20.14 -6.67
N ASN A 68 5.09 20.62 -7.88
CA ASN A 68 3.73 20.62 -8.40
C ASN A 68 3.52 19.49 -9.45
N LYS A 69 2.28 19.32 -9.94
CA LYS A 69 1.95 18.26 -10.90
C LYS A 69 2.84 18.27 -12.15
N SER A 70 3.02 19.42 -12.78
CA SER A 70 3.82 19.54 -14.01
C SER A 70 5.30 19.20 -13.75
N GLN A 71 5.86 19.69 -12.65
CA GLN A 71 7.24 19.38 -12.25
C GLN A 71 7.42 17.90 -11.91
N TYR A 72 6.44 17.28 -11.23
CA TYR A 72 6.43 15.85 -10.95
C TYR A 72 6.44 15.04 -12.25
N GLU A 73 5.52 15.33 -13.17
CA GLU A 73 5.44 14.63 -14.45
C GLU A 73 6.73 14.75 -15.26
N LYS A 74 7.37 15.94 -15.24
CA LYS A 74 8.67 16.14 -15.86
C LYS A 74 9.77 15.30 -15.21
N LYS A 75 9.87 15.30 -13.87
CA LYS A 75 10.85 14.48 -13.12
C LYS A 75 10.63 12.99 -13.35
N TYR A 76 9.39 12.53 -13.34
CA TYR A 76 9.02 11.14 -13.58
C TYR A 76 9.37 10.70 -15.01
N LYS A 77 9.04 11.52 -16.01
CA LYS A 77 9.44 11.23 -17.40
C LYS A 77 10.96 11.13 -17.54
N LEU A 78 11.71 12.01 -16.87
CA LEU A 78 13.17 11.99 -16.88
C LEU A 78 13.75 10.75 -16.19
N SER A 79 13.21 10.35 -15.03
CA SER A 79 13.68 9.17 -14.30
C SER A 79 13.50 7.86 -15.06
N ILE A 80 12.60 7.82 -16.05
CA ILE A 80 12.41 6.66 -16.93
C ILE A 80 13.28 6.79 -18.19
N LYS A 81 13.20 7.94 -18.89
CA LYS A 81 13.85 8.12 -20.20
C LYS A 81 15.37 8.25 -20.11
N ASP A 82 15.86 8.99 -19.12
CA ASP A 82 17.28 9.13 -18.80
C ASP A 82 17.51 8.69 -17.36
N ASN A 83 17.33 7.39 -17.14
CA ASN A 83 17.34 6.81 -15.80
C ASN A 83 18.70 6.99 -15.10
N GLU A 84 19.81 6.73 -15.80
CA GLU A 84 21.13 6.86 -15.21
C GLU A 84 21.52 8.32 -14.97
N GLY A 85 21.25 9.23 -15.93
CA GLY A 85 21.52 10.66 -15.74
C GLY A 85 20.69 11.26 -14.60
N PHE A 86 19.42 10.86 -14.48
CA PHE A 86 18.56 11.26 -13.37
C PHE A 86 19.11 10.78 -12.01
N TRP A 87 19.36 9.47 -11.86
CA TRP A 87 19.83 8.90 -10.59
C TRP A 87 21.27 9.31 -10.26
N LYS A 88 22.11 9.58 -11.25
CA LYS A 88 23.43 10.20 -11.05
C LYS A 88 23.34 11.55 -10.36
N LYS A 89 22.31 12.33 -10.64
CA LYS A 89 22.05 13.62 -9.97
C LYS A 89 21.44 13.40 -8.59
N GLU A 90 20.42 12.55 -8.47
CA GLU A 90 19.71 12.34 -7.20
C GLU A 90 20.57 11.70 -6.11
N GLY A 91 21.51 10.81 -6.47
CA GLY A 91 22.42 10.21 -5.50
C GLY A 91 23.36 11.21 -4.80
N LYS A 92 23.51 12.44 -5.33
CA LYS A 92 24.31 13.51 -4.72
C LYS A 92 23.62 14.23 -3.55
N ARG A 93 22.41 13.82 -3.19
CA ARG A 93 21.65 14.38 -2.05
C ARG A 93 22.16 13.90 -0.68
N ILE A 94 23.03 12.91 -0.69
CA ILE A 94 23.68 12.35 0.49
C ILE A 94 25.20 12.44 0.31
N ASP A 95 25.91 12.39 1.43
CA ASP A 95 27.35 12.51 1.46
C ASP A 95 27.98 11.13 1.27
N TRP A 96 28.96 11.08 0.37
CA TRP A 96 29.71 9.89 0.02
C TRP A 96 31.14 10.02 0.55
N ILE A 97 31.62 8.99 1.24
CA ILE A 97 33.03 8.86 1.63
C ILE A 97 33.85 8.64 0.37
N LYS A 98 33.41 7.71 -0.48
CA LYS A 98 33.93 7.50 -1.83
C LYS A 98 32.80 7.76 -2.82
N PRO A 99 32.88 8.81 -3.67
CA PRO A 99 31.88 9.08 -4.69
C PRO A 99 31.69 7.89 -5.64
N TYR A 100 30.45 7.63 -6.04
CA TYR A 100 30.14 6.61 -7.05
C TYR A 100 30.43 7.12 -8.46
N THR A 101 30.80 6.22 -9.35
CA THR A 101 30.87 6.47 -10.80
C THR A 101 29.84 5.61 -11.55
N LYS A 102 29.42 4.49 -10.97
CA LYS A 102 28.53 3.50 -11.59
C LYS A 102 27.15 3.57 -10.93
N ILE A 103 26.13 3.93 -11.70
CA ILE A 103 24.79 4.23 -11.14
C ILE A 103 24.04 2.96 -10.79
N LYS A 104 23.95 2.01 -11.72
CA LYS A 104 23.24 0.77 -11.51
C LYS A 104 23.80 -0.36 -12.36
N ASP A 105 23.60 -1.57 -11.90
CA ASP A 105 23.77 -2.82 -12.65
C ASP A 105 22.63 -3.74 -12.20
N VAL A 106 21.57 -3.79 -13.02
CA VAL A 106 20.29 -4.38 -12.64
C VAL A 106 19.85 -5.37 -13.69
N LYS A 107 19.74 -6.63 -13.26
CA LYS A 107 19.08 -7.71 -13.98
C LYS A 107 17.92 -8.21 -13.13
N TYR A 108 16.71 -8.05 -13.63
CA TYR A 108 15.50 -8.53 -13.00
C TYR A 108 14.81 -9.51 -13.96
N SER A 109 14.96 -10.81 -13.69
CA SER A 109 14.40 -11.87 -14.52
C SER A 109 13.91 -13.03 -13.66
N LYS A 110 13.18 -13.97 -14.26
CA LYS A 110 12.66 -15.16 -13.55
C LYS A 110 13.77 -16.07 -13.01
N THR A 111 14.94 -16.07 -13.65
CA THR A 111 16.02 -17.03 -13.39
C THR A 111 17.28 -16.40 -12.78
N ASP A 112 17.42 -15.08 -12.88
CA ASP A 112 18.59 -14.34 -12.38
C ASP A 112 18.15 -12.95 -11.91
N VAL A 113 18.38 -12.66 -10.63
CA VAL A 113 18.08 -11.38 -9.98
C VAL A 113 19.38 -10.83 -9.40
N LYS A 114 19.88 -9.75 -10.00
CA LYS A 114 21.05 -9.00 -9.54
C LYS A 114 20.68 -7.53 -9.54
N ILE A 115 20.70 -6.89 -8.38
CA ILE A 115 20.32 -5.48 -8.24
C ILE A 115 21.43 -4.78 -7.49
N LYS A 116 22.19 -3.96 -8.22
CA LYS A 116 23.24 -3.11 -7.67
C LYS A 116 22.97 -1.66 -8.02
N TRP A 117 23.15 -0.78 -7.03
CA TRP A 117 23.05 0.67 -7.18
C TRP A 117 24.25 1.32 -6.53
N TYR A 118 24.83 2.32 -7.17
CA TYR A 118 25.97 3.10 -6.68
C TYR A 118 27.13 2.22 -6.15
N TYR A 119 27.34 1.07 -6.79
CA TYR A 119 28.01 -0.09 -6.17
C TYR A 119 29.53 0.04 -6.08
N ASP A 120 30.11 1.08 -6.66
CA ASP A 120 31.51 1.45 -6.50
C ASP A 120 31.74 2.60 -5.50
N GLY A 121 30.65 3.19 -5.00
CA GLY A 121 30.65 4.22 -3.97
C GLY A 121 30.64 3.65 -2.56
N THR A 122 30.99 4.48 -1.58
CA THR A 122 30.97 4.11 -0.17
C THR A 122 30.45 5.26 0.67
N LEU A 123 29.57 4.96 1.62
CA LEU A 123 29.00 5.90 2.57
C LEU A 123 28.79 5.21 3.92
N ASN A 124 28.48 6.00 4.95
CA ASN A 124 27.97 5.50 6.21
C ASN A 124 26.59 6.14 6.48
N ALA A 125 25.63 5.34 6.94
CA ALA A 125 24.27 5.82 7.17
C ALA A 125 24.21 6.79 8.34
N SER A 126 24.86 6.47 9.45
CA SER A 126 24.92 7.32 10.64
C SER A 126 25.59 8.66 10.40
N ALA A 127 26.67 8.68 9.61
CA ALA A 127 27.31 9.92 9.19
C ALA A 127 26.37 10.85 8.40
N ASN A 128 25.52 10.28 7.54
CA ASN A 128 24.49 11.03 6.81
C ASN A 128 23.29 11.42 7.68
N CYS A 129 22.95 10.62 8.69
CA CYS A 129 21.83 10.89 9.58
C CYS A 129 22.18 11.85 10.73
N ILE A 130 23.46 11.94 11.11
CA ILE A 130 23.89 12.65 12.31
C ILE A 130 25.06 13.60 12.01
N ASP A 131 26.22 13.06 11.64
CA ASP A 131 27.50 13.76 11.67
C ASP A 131 27.53 14.97 10.74
N ARG A 132 27.01 14.83 9.52
CA ARG A 132 26.93 15.95 8.56
C ARG A 132 26.10 17.14 9.07
N HIS A 133 25.20 16.91 10.03
CA HIS A 133 24.34 17.94 10.62
C HIS A 133 24.98 18.61 11.84
N LEU A 134 26.09 18.09 12.38
CA LEU A 134 26.74 18.69 13.55
C LEU A 134 27.36 20.05 13.27
N LYS A 135 27.75 20.33 12.01
CA LYS A 135 28.38 21.60 11.63
C LYS A 135 27.47 22.80 11.86
N ASP A 136 26.22 22.72 11.41
CA ASP A 136 25.25 23.83 11.39
C ASP A 136 24.06 23.62 12.32
N LYS A 137 23.75 22.37 12.69
CA LYS A 137 22.53 21.99 13.43
C LYS A 137 22.80 21.23 14.73
N LYS A 138 24.00 21.31 15.31
CA LYS A 138 24.36 20.60 16.56
C LYS A 138 23.31 20.73 17.68
N ASN A 139 22.77 21.92 17.89
CA ASN A 139 21.81 22.20 18.97
C ASN A 139 20.34 22.06 18.52
N LYS A 140 20.09 21.76 17.24
CA LYS A 140 18.74 21.54 16.74
C LYS A 140 18.24 20.18 17.24
N THR A 141 16.99 20.13 17.68
CA THR A 141 16.31 18.88 18.03
C THR A 141 16.29 17.94 16.83
N ALA A 142 16.91 16.76 16.99
CA ALA A 142 16.93 15.67 16.03
C ALA A 142 15.78 14.69 16.28
N ILE A 143 15.52 14.35 17.55
CA ILE A 143 14.46 13.45 17.97
C ILE A 143 13.59 14.17 19.00
N ILE A 144 12.28 14.17 18.76
CA ILE A 144 11.27 14.49 19.77
C ILE A 144 10.70 13.14 20.19
N TRP A 145 11.02 12.72 21.40
CA TRP A 145 10.48 11.50 21.98
C TRP A 145 9.36 11.87 22.95
N VAL A 146 8.24 11.17 22.82
CA VAL A 146 7.07 11.31 23.69
C VAL A 146 6.88 9.95 24.34
N GLY A 147 7.04 9.91 25.67
CA GLY A 147 6.80 8.70 26.45
C GLY A 147 5.34 8.34 26.54
N ASP A 148 5.08 7.24 27.24
CA ASP A 148 3.71 6.78 27.52
C ASP A 148 2.96 7.78 28.41
N ASP A 149 3.64 8.32 29.44
CA ASP A 149 3.22 9.55 30.10
C ASP A 149 3.72 10.74 29.27
N PRO A 150 2.83 11.61 28.74
CA PRO A 150 3.23 12.81 28.01
C PRO A 150 4.16 13.75 28.80
N LYS A 151 4.14 13.68 30.14
CA LYS A 151 5.07 14.43 31.01
C LYS A 151 6.50 13.92 30.92
N ASP A 152 6.72 12.66 30.54
CA ASP A 152 8.03 12.10 30.24
C ASP A 152 8.30 12.21 28.73
N SER A 153 8.58 13.42 28.28
CA SER A 153 8.96 13.71 26.90
C SER A 153 10.35 14.31 26.85
N LYS A 154 11.11 13.99 25.79
CA LYS A 154 12.49 14.44 25.62
C LYS A 154 12.69 15.06 24.24
N GLN A 155 13.43 16.16 24.22
CA GLN A 155 13.99 16.71 22.98
C GLN A 155 15.48 16.43 22.97
N ILE A 156 15.92 15.65 21.98
CA ILE A 156 17.30 15.21 21.84
C ILE A 156 17.90 15.96 20.67
N SER A 157 18.92 16.77 20.94
CA SER A 157 19.67 17.50 19.91
C SER A 157 20.55 16.57 19.07
N TYR A 158 20.97 17.03 17.88
CA TYR A 158 21.96 16.29 17.07
C TYR A 158 23.26 15.99 17.84
N LYS A 159 23.71 16.92 18.68
CA LYS A 159 24.90 16.75 19.52
C LYS A 159 24.73 15.61 20.54
N GLU A 160 23.57 15.54 21.20
CA GLU A 160 23.27 14.48 22.17
C GLU A 160 23.09 13.13 21.47
N LEU A 161 22.38 13.12 20.35
CA LEU A 161 22.22 11.93 19.51
C LEU A 161 23.57 11.37 19.09
N HIS A 162 24.46 12.20 18.54
CA HIS A 162 25.81 11.79 18.16
C HIS A 162 26.58 11.19 19.34
N LYS A 163 26.58 11.88 20.49
CA LYS A 163 27.28 11.40 21.70
C LYS A 163 26.77 10.02 22.14
N ASN A 164 25.45 9.81 22.17
CA ASN A 164 24.88 8.54 22.60
C ASN A 164 25.08 7.42 21.58
N VAL A 165 25.01 7.72 20.28
CA VAL A 165 25.32 6.76 19.21
C VAL A 165 26.78 6.32 19.26
N CYS A 166 27.73 7.26 19.42
CA CYS A 166 29.15 6.91 19.55
C CYS A 166 29.42 6.05 20.80
N LYS A 167 28.75 6.34 21.93
CA LYS A 167 28.86 5.50 23.13
C LYS A 167 28.37 4.08 22.88
N ALA A 168 27.18 3.92 22.28
CA ALA A 168 26.64 2.60 21.94
C ALA A 168 27.53 1.85 20.94
N ALA A 169 28.07 2.55 19.93
CA ALA A 169 28.98 1.96 18.94
C ALA A 169 30.29 1.46 19.58
N ASN A 170 30.87 2.24 20.50
CA ASN A 170 32.07 1.82 21.23
C ASN A 170 31.80 0.60 22.11
N ALA A 171 30.67 0.56 22.82
CA ALA A 171 30.27 -0.61 23.62
C ALA A 171 30.09 -1.86 22.74
N LEU A 172 29.41 -1.75 21.60
CA LEU A 172 29.27 -2.87 20.64
C LEU A 172 30.63 -3.35 20.11
N ARG A 173 31.56 -2.42 19.85
CA ARG A 173 32.92 -2.76 19.41
C ARG A 173 33.70 -3.49 20.50
N GLU A 174 33.56 -3.09 21.77
CA GLU A 174 34.17 -3.78 22.91
C GLU A 174 33.64 -5.20 23.09
N LEU A 175 32.35 -5.43 22.78
CA LEU A 175 31.74 -6.76 22.72
C LEU A 175 32.20 -7.60 21.50
N GLY A 176 33.06 -7.05 20.64
CA GLY A 176 33.65 -7.75 19.50
C GLY A 176 32.84 -7.70 18.21
N ILE A 177 31.79 -6.86 18.12
CA ILE A 177 30.97 -6.72 16.92
C ILE A 177 31.78 -6.09 15.77
N LYS A 178 31.68 -6.69 14.58
CA LYS A 178 32.38 -6.29 13.36
C LYS A 178 31.42 -6.01 12.20
N LYS A 179 31.94 -5.39 11.15
CA LYS A 179 31.20 -5.17 9.90
C LYS A 179 30.74 -6.49 9.31
N GLY A 180 29.44 -6.62 9.10
CA GLY A 180 28.81 -7.82 8.56
C GLY A 180 28.15 -8.71 9.61
N ASP A 181 28.42 -8.47 10.90
CA ASP A 181 27.75 -9.17 11.98
C ASP A 181 26.30 -8.72 12.11
N ARG A 182 25.45 -9.62 12.64
CA ARG A 182 24.03 -9.37 12.85
C ARG A 182 23.79 -9.07 14.32
N VAL A 183 23.17 -7.92 14.59
CA VAL A 183 22.74 -7.50 15.93
C VAL A 183 21.21 -7.52 16.00
N THR A 184 20.65 -8.32 16.89
CA THR A 184 19.20 -8.35 17.14
C THR A 184 18.86 -7.33 18.22
N ILE A 185 17.94 -6.41 17.92
CA ILE A 185 17.50 -5.36 18.83
C ILE A 185 16.07 -5.69 19.29
N TYR A 186 15.88 -5.86 20.59
CA TYR A 186 14.58 -6.05 21.21
C TYR A 186 14.31 -4.93 22.22
N LEU A 187 13.94 -3.77 21.69
CA LEU A 187 13.63 -2.54 22.44
C LEU A 187 12.28 -1.99 21.99
N THR A 188 11.61 -1.26 22.87
CA THR A 188 10.39 -0.51 22.56
C THR A 188 10.72 0.82 21.87
N MET A 189 9.73 1.68 21.65
CA MET A 189 9.88 3.01 21.03
C MET A 189 10.52 4.04 21.98
N ILE A 190 11.68 3.70 22.56
CA ILE A 190 12.51 4.58 23.40
C ILE A 190 13.68 5.16 22.58
N PRO A 191 14.28 6.28 22.99
CA PRO A 191 15.39 6.91 22.25
C PRO A 191 16.57 5.98 21.97
N GLU A 192 16.87 5.07 22.90
CA GLU A 192 17.96 4.11 22.83
C GLU A 192 17.83 3.18 21.63
N LEU A 193 16.60 2.88 21.17
CA LEU A 193 16.38 2.11 19.94
C LEU A 193 17.06 2.80 18.74
N ALA A 194 16.86 4.11 18.58
CA ALA A 194 17.51 4.86 17.52
C ALA A 194 19.03 4.90 17.71
N TYR A 195 19.50 4.99 18.95
CA TYR A 195 20.93 5.03 19.25
C TYR A 195 21.63 3.73 18.84
N VAL A 196 21.07 2.57 19.21
CA VAL A 196 21.64 1.25 18.87
C VAL A 196 21.54 0.96 17.38
N MET A 197 20.44 1.31 16.72
CA MET A 197 20.30 1.14 15.26
C MET A 197 21.35 1.93 14.49
N LEU A 198 21.56 3.21 14.84
CA LEU A 198 22.58 4.04 14.21
C LEU A 198 24.00 3.62 14.62
N ALA A 199 24.20 3.07 15.82
CA ALA A 199 25.48 2.52 16.21
C ALA A 199 25.90 1.29 15.36
N CYS A 200 24.93 0.52 14.86
CA CYS A 200 25.19 -0.64 13.99
C CYS A 200 25.42 -0.28 12.51
N ALA A 201 25.11 0.95 12.09
CA ALA A 201 24.92 1.33 10.69
C ALA A 201 26.14 1.94 9.96
#